data_AF-A0A9P0ENI5-F1
#
_entry.id   AF-A0A9P0ENI5-F1
#
_cell.length_a   1.000
_cell.length_b   1.000
_cell.length_c   1.000
_cell.angle_alpha   90.00
_cell.angle_beta   90.00
_cell.angle_gamma   90.00
#
_symmetry.space_group_name_H-M   'P 1'
#
loop_
_entity.id
_entity.type
_entity.pdbx_description
1 polymer ?
#
loop_
_entity_poly.entity_id
_entity_poly.type
_entity_poly.pdbx_seq_one_letter_code
_entity_poly.pdbx_strand_id
1 'polypeptide(L)'
;MASGADVRNGPVGALIHRCSPCQGGGPGLQPCTGCHVIRYCCREHQMADIDGHMQTCHKISMARAKLDHEDKLIRKPNPMYRVPSNVFETGVGYFWEIPRTRPYMRARLALVMENLLPLGTLDSVREAHDHLGDMLRLCRMDTMAVREILPCIMLRLDRDQECYDFLKWWAMCDIDHDWDDFTLPYLDIHGADALEQPGLFIDKRPSLNYLVAVLILKLKLLVDVLNTKITRKVLAQRSIPTELHAQIQQTVVRSPLSADLYKHSHKALSETEQTLLTQICKLAVAITELNPYFMFDLFDPDEAMVATLGTYSPGSVEETDRAIQYSYATWWSTQGVLGLLESARDCAARASEGEIGELMAGDRFRKGAGSHRTPEQVLWDVSVNRLWGYLDFAIMDATYLGPWEERPSEVGIKMETEWDMELDQESESEWEGFSE
;
A
#
# COMPACT_ATOMS: atom_id res chain seq x y z
N MET A 1 -24.45 -7.55 6.28
CA MET A 1 -24.13 -6.40 5.42
C MET A 1 -22.71 -6.64 4.98
N ALA A 2 -22.43 -6.67 3.66
CA ALA A 2 -21.03 -6.72 3.22
C ALA A 2 -20.31 -5.52 3.84
N SER A 3 -19.13 -5.76 4.43
CA SER A 3 -18.33 -4.69 5.02
C SER A 3 -17.98 -3.64 3.97
N GLY A 4 -17.62 -2.43 4.41
CA GLY A 4 -17.11 -1.41 3.50
C GLY A 4 -15.88 -1.90 2.71
N ALA A 5 -15.10 -2.81 3.31
CA ALA A 5 -13.95 -3.48 2.70
C ALA A 5 -14.30 -4.41 1.52
N ASP A 6 -15.38 -5.21 1.59
CA ASP A 6 -15.74 -6.16 0.51
C ASP A 6 -15.99 -5.47 -0.84
N VAL A 7 -16.37 -4.18 -0.84
CA VAL A 7 -16.71 -3.41 -2.04
C VAL A 7 -15.48 -2.78 -2.72
N ARG A 8 -14.35 -2.61 -2.01
CA ARG A 8 -13.12 -1.99 -2.55
C ARG A 8 -11.95 -2.97 -2.76
N ASN A 9 -12.11 -4.21 -2.28
CA ASN A 9 -11.10 -5.25 -2.35
C ASN A 9 -11.21 -6.03 -3.67
N GLY A 10 -10.76 -5.41 -4.76
CA GLY A 10 -10.61 -6.07 -6.07
C GLY A 10 -9.73 -7.33 -6.00
N PRO A 11 -9.52 -8.04 -7.13
CA PRO A 11 -8.75 -9.27 -7.13
C PRO A 11 -7.32 -9.05 -6.61
N VAL A 12 -6.84 -9.98 -5.77
CA VAL A 12 -5.45 -10.01 -5.32
C VAL A 12 -4.52 -10.33 -6.50
N GLY A 13 -3.36 -9.68 -6.55
CA GLY A 13 -2.35 -9.85 -7.59
C GLY A 13 -2.32 -8.69 -8.59
N ALA A 14 -1.68 -8.94 -9.74
CA ALA A 14 -1.54 -7.94 -10.79
C ALA A 14 -2.90 -7.53 -11.38
N LEU A 15 -3.04 -6.24 -11.69
CA LEU A 15 -4.20 -5.74 -12.41
C LEU A 15 -4.14 -6.23 -13.86
N ILE A 16 -5.07 -7.11 -14.20
CA ILE A 16 -5.25 -7.61 -15.56
C ILE A 16 -6.69 -7.39 -15.99
N HIS A 17 -6.93 -7.37 -17.31
CA HIS A 17 -8.31 -7.36 -17.81
C HIS A 17 -8.99 -8.68 -17.44
N ARG A 18 -10.17 -8.56 -16.81
CA ARG A 18 -11.01 -9.68 -16.41
C ARG A 18 -12.44 -9.41 -16.83
N CYS A 19 -13.17 -10.48 -17.09
CA CYS A 19 -14.61 -10.42 -17.19
C CYS A 19 -15.21 -10.20 -15.79
N SER A 20 -16.11 -9.23 -15.61
CA SER A 20 -16.66 -8.93 -14.29
C SER A 20 -17.43 -10.11 -13.65
N PRO A 21 -18.32 -10.83 -14.36
CA PRO A 21 -19.02 -11.98 -13.75
C PRO A 21 -18.15 -13.21 -13.49
N CYS A 22 -17.40 -13.70 -14.48
CA CYS A 22 -16.69 -14.98 -14.36
C CYS A 22 -15.22 -14.85 -13.93
N GLN A 23 -14.71 -13.62 -13.79
CA GLN A 23 -13.31 -13.32 -13.46
C GLN A 23 -12.26 -13.86 -14.45
N GLY A 24 -12.70 -14.48 -15.55
CA GLY A 24 -11.88 -14.99 -16.62
C GLY A 24 -11.11 -13.87 -17.32
N GLY A 25 -9.80 -14.03 -17.40
CA GLY A 25 -8.92 -13.18 -18.21
C GLY A 25 -8.81 -13.69 -19.65
N GLY A 26 -8.27 -12.87 -20.53
CA GLY A 26 -7.92 -13.27 -21.90
C GLY A 26 -7.99 -12.14 -22.92
N PRO A 27 -7.40 -12.34 -24.11
CA PRO A 27 -7.56 -11.41 -25.22
C PRO A 27 -9.03 -11.36 -25.67
N GLY A 28 -9.48 -10.19 -26.12
CA GLY A 28 -10.81 -10.03 -26.73
C GLY A 28 -11.96 -9.69 -25.77
N LEU A 29 -11.68 -9.43 -24.49
CA LEU A 29 -12.66 -8.89 -23.54
C LEU A 29 -13.22 -7.54 -24.04
N GLN A 30 -14.54 -7.49 -24.22
CA GLN A 30 -15.26 -6.31 -24.72
C GLN A 30 -15.54 -5.34 -23.56
N PRO A 31 -15.17 -4.06 -23.67
CA PRO A 31 -15.51 -3.07 -22.66
C PRO A 31 -17.01 -2.74 -22.70
N CYS A 32 -17.58 -2.40 -21.54
CA CYS A 32 -18.89 -1.78 -21.47
C CYS A 32 -18.89 -0.50 -22.34
N THR A 33 -19.88 -0.34 -23.20
CA THR A 33 -19.99 0.82 -24.09
C THR A 33 -20.37 2.10 -23.36
N GLY A 34 -20.87 2.01 -22.12
CA GLY A 34 -21.19 3.17 -21.29
C GLY A 34 -20.00 3.67 -20.48
N CYS A 35 -19.47 2.81 -19.58
CA CYS A 35 -18.40 3.22 -18.67
C CYS A 35 -16.98 2.97 -19.22
N HIS A 36 -16.79 2.10 -20.20
CA HIS A 36 -15.48 1.70 -20.75
C HIS A 36 -14.44 1.10 -19.77
N VAL A 37 -14.75 1.03 -18.47
CA VAL A 37 -13.82 0.58 -17.43
C VAL A 37 -14.13 -0.81 -16.87
N ILE A 38 -15.23 -1.43 -17.29
CA ILE A 38 -15.59 -2.82 -16.97
C ILE A 38 -15.62 -3.59 -18.28
N ARG A 39 -15.16 -4.85 -18.25
CA ARG A 39 -15.09 -5.71 -19.43
C ARG A 39 -15.82 -7.03 -19.24
N TYR A 40 -16.21 -7.62 -20.36
CA TYR A 40 -16.95 -8.88 -20.46
C TYR A 40 -16.40 -9.78 -21.55
N CYS A 41 -16.42 -11.09 -21.35
CA CYS A 41 -16.04 -12.03 -22.41
C CYS A 41 -17.11 -12.18 -23.49
N CYS A 42 -18.38 -11.94 -23.14
CA CYS A 42 -19.51 -12.07 -24.05
C CYS A 42 -20.70 -11.21 -23.59
N ARG A 43 -21.70 -11.11 -24.47
CA ARG A 43 -22.93 -10.33 -24.22
C ARG A 43 -23.77 -10.92 -23.09
N GLU A 44 -23.76 -12.24 -22.93
CA GLU A 44 -24.50 -12.93 -21.89
C GLU A 44 -24.00 -12.53 -20.50
N HIS A 45 -22.68 -12.47 -20.29
CA HIS A 45 -22.10 -11.98 -19.04
C HIS A 45 -22.39 -10.49 -18.81
N GLN A 46 -22.36 -9.66 -19.86
CA GLN A 46 -22.76 -8.26 -19.74
C GLN A 46 -24.23 -8.13 -19.30
N MET A 47 -25.13 -8.94 -19.85
CA MET A 47 -26.54 -8.93 -19.48
C MET A 47 -26.76 -9.46 -18.06
N ALA A 48 -25.97 -10.45 -17.62
CA ALA A 48 -26.04 -10.95 -16.25
C ALA A 48 -25.54 -9.92 -15.21
N ASP A 49 -24.57 -9.08 -15.57
CA ASP A 49 -24.01 -8.04 -14.69
C ASP A 49 -24.82 -6.75 -14.68
N ILE A 50 -25.76 -6.57 -15.61
CA ILE A 50 -26.38 -5.27 -15.88
C ILE A 50 -26.98 -4.63 -14.63
N ASP A 51 -27.71 -5.39 -13.82
CA ASP A 51 -28.39 -4.88 -12.63
C ASP A 51 -27.40 -4.47 -11.54
N GLY A 52 -26.29 -5.22 -11.38
CA GLY A 52 -25.23 -4.91 -10.42
C GLY A 52 -24.35 -3.73 -10.85
N HIS A 53 -24.07 -3.62 -12.15
CA HIS A 53 -23.18 -2.61 -12.71
C HIS A 53 -23.87 -1.28 -13.04
N MET A 54 -25.15 -1.27 -13.41
CA MET A 54 -25.85 -0.12 -14.02
C MET A 54 -25.71 1.18 -13.21
N GLN A 55 -25.87 1.11 -11.88
CA GLN A 55 -25.75 2.30 -11.04
C GLN A 55 -24.34 2.90 -11.11
N THR A 56 -23.31 2.06 -11.04
CA THR A 56 -21.91 2.48 -11.16
C THR A 56 -21.60 2.98 -12.57
N CYS A 57 -22.15 2.33 -13.60
CA CYS A 57 -22.05 2.79 -14.99
C CYS A 57 -22.57 4.23 -15.14
N HIS A 58 -23.76 4.48 -14.61
CA HIS A 58 -24.43 5.77 -14.71
C HIS A 58 -23.66 6.85 -13.94
N LYS A 59 -23.17 6.55 -12.73
CA LYS A 59 -22.34 7.47 -11.95
C LYS A 59 -21.09 7.91 -12.71
N ILE A 60 -20.36 6.97 -13.32
CA ILE A 60 -19.17 7.28 -14.13
C ILE A 60 -19.55 8.13 -15.35
N SER A 61 -20.62 7.76 -16.06
CA SER A 61 -21.09 8.54 -17.21
C SER A 61 -21.47 9.97 -16.83
N MET A 62 -22.11 10.17 -15.67
CA MET A 62 -22.46 11.49 -15.16
C MET A 62 -21.24 12.29 -14.72
N ALA A 63 -20.28 11.65 -14.05
CA ALA A 63 -19.03 12.29 -13.65
C ALA A 63 -18.21 12.76 -14.86
N ARG A 64 -18.12 11.93 -15.91
CA ARG A 64 -17.49 12.33 -17.19
C ARG A 64 -18.26 13.45 -17.89
N ALA A 65 -19.59 13.37 -17.96
CA ALA A 65 -20.40 14.44 -18.55
C ALA A 65 -20.23 15.78 -17.81
N LYS A 66 -20.09 15.74 -16.47
CA LYS A 66 -19.77 16.92 -15.65
C LYS A 66 -18.37 17.45 -15.99
N LEU A 67 -17.37 16.58 -16.06
CA LEU A 67 -16.01 16.99 -16.43
C LEU A 67 -15.96 17.63 -17.84
N ASP A 68 -16.65 17.03 -18.81
CA ASP A 68 -16.79 17.56 -20.18
C ASP A 68 -17.53 18.90 -20.22
N HIS A 69 -18.52 19.09 -19.35
CA HIS A 69 -19.22 20.35 -19.21
C HIS A 69 -18.26 21.45 -18.74
N GLU A 70 -17.47 21.17 -17.69
CA GLU A 70 -16.47 22.11 -17.17
C GLU A 70 -15.37 22.40 -18.22
N ASP A 71 -14.88 21.40 -18.96
CA ASP A 71 -13.93 21.61 -20.08
C ASP A 71 -14.50 22.61 -21.10
N LYS A 72 -15.74 22.38 -21.56
CA LYS A 72 -16.42 23.25 -22.51
C LYS A 72 -16.63 24.65 -21.95
N LEU A 73 -16.94 24.78 -20.66
CA LEU A 73 -17.06 26.07 -20.00
C LEU A 73 -15.72 26.80 -19.99
N ILE A 74 -14.60 26.13 -19.73
CA ILE A 74 -13.28 26.73 -19.69
C ILE A 74 -12.84 27.21 -21.08
N ARG A 75 -13.08 26.41 -22.13
CA ARG A 75 -12.70 26.75 -23.52
C ARG A 75 -13.51 27.89 -24.12
N LYS A 76 -14.69 28.20 -23.57
CA LYS A 76 -15.51 29.32 -24.05
C LYS A 76 -14.88 30.66 -23.67
N PRO A 77 -14.64 31.57 -24.64
CA PRO A 77 -14.18 32.92 -24.35
C PRO A 77 -15.15 33.61 -23.39
N ASN A 78 -14.63 34.16 -22.29
CA ASN A 78 -15.42 34.99 -21.37
C ASN A 78 -14.73 36.35 -21.22
N PRO A 79 -15.36 37.45 -21.69
CA PRO A 79 -14.80 38.80 -21.62
C PRO A 79 -14.47 39.26 -20.20
N MET A 80 -15.18 38.74 -19.19
CA MET A 80 -15.05 39.18 -17.79
C MET A 80 -13.78 38.67 -17.11
N TYR A 81 -13.26 37.52 -17.53
CA TYR A 81 -12.14 36.85 -16.85
C TYR A 81 -10.85 36.78 -17.68
N ARG A 82 -10.85 37.29 -18.93
CA ARG A 82 -9.70 37.28 -19.87
C ARG A 82 -8.94 35.95 -19.93
N VAL A 83 -9.64 34.81 -19.76
CA VAL A 83 -9.04 33.47 -19.87
C VAL A 83 -8.95 33.11 -21.35
N PRO A 84 -7.75 32.82 -21.90
CA PRO A 84 -7.61 32.35 -23.27
C PRO A 84 -8.37 31.03 -23.50
N SER A 85 -8.87 30.80 -24.71
CA SER A 85 -9.55 29.54 -25.06
C SER A 85 -8.62 28.31 -25.05
N ASN A 86 -7.31 28.54 -25.11
CA ASN A 86 -6.22 27.55 -25.06
C ASN A 86 -5.56 27.49 -23.67
N VAL A 87 -6.35 27.65 -22.60
CA VAL A 87 -5.82 27.66 -21.22
C VAL A 87 -5.25 26.31 -20.77
N PHE A 88 -5.58 25.20 -21.43
CA PHE A 88 -4.96 23.89 -21.16
C PHE A 88 -3.50 23.83 -21.61
N GLU A 89 -3.13 24.69 -22.56
CA GLU A 89 -1.79 24.84 -23.11
C GLU A 89 -1.07 26.03 -22.48
N THR A 90 -1.74 27.17 -22.30
CA THR A 90 -1.10 28.38 -21.75
C THR A 90 -1.09 28.40 -20.23
N GLY A 91 -2.03 27.69 -19.58
CA GLY A 91 -2.20 27.64 -18.12
C GLY A 91 -1.47 26.48 -17.44
N VAL A 92 -0.56 25.80 -18.13
CA VAL A 92 0.19 24.66 -17.59
C VAL A 92 1.06 25.10 -16.41
N GLY A 93 1.14 24.28 -15.37
CA GLY A 93 1.89 24.56 -14.15
C GLY A 93 1.17 25.45 -13.13
N TYR A 94 0.40 26.45 -13.58
CA TYR A 94 -0.34 27.39 -12.71
C TYR A 94 -1.86 27.31 -12.85
N PHE A 95 -2.39 26.21 -13.41
CA PHE A 95 -3.79 26.09 -13.80
C PHE A 95 -4.75 26.39 -12.64
N TRP A 96 -4.40 25.98 -11.41
CA TRP A 96 -5.19 26.20 -10.20
C TRP A 96 -5.35 27.68 -9.81
N GLU A 97 -4.38 28.53 -10.15
CA GLU A 97 -4.42 29.97 -9.85
C GLU A 97 -5.45 30.71 -10.70
N ILE A 98 -5.92 30.09 -11.79
CA ILE A 98 -7.00 30.62 -12.62
C ILE A 98 -8.33 30.21 -11.98
N PRO A 99 -9.11 31.11 -11.34
CA PRO A 99 -10.26 30.69 -10.53
C PRO A 99 -11.32 29.89 -11.29
N ARG A 100 -11.43 30.14 -12.61
CA ARG A 100 -12.37 29.47 -13.52
C ARG A 100 -12.06 28.00 -13.78
N THR A 101 -10.82 27.56 -13.60
CA THR A 101 -10.41 26.17 -13.86
C THR A 101 -10.59 25.25 -12.65
N ARG A 102 -10.72 25.81 -11.44
CA ARG A 102 -10.86 25.06 -10.19
C ARG A 102 -12.05 24.08 -10.20
N PRO A 103 -13.24 24.43 -10.74
CA PRO A 103 -14.35 23.46 -10.87
C PRO A 103 -13.98 22.23 -11.70
N TYR A 104 -13.21 22.41 -12.78
CA TYR A 104 -12.72 21.30 -13.61
C TYR A 104 -11.77 20.38 -12.86
N MET A 105 -10.77 20.95 -12.17
CA MET A 105 -9.81 20.18 -11.36
C MET A 105 -10.52 19.37 -10.26
N ARG A 106 -11.51 19.98 -9.60
CA ARG A 106 -12.34 19.30 -8.60
C ARG A 106 -13.21 18.19 -9.21
N ALA A 107 -13.86 18.47 -10.34
CA ALA A 107 -14.66 17.47 -11.04
C ALA A 107 -13.82 16.26 -11.48
N ARG A 108 -12.58 16.51 -11.90
CA ARG A 108 -11.63 15.47 -12.29
C ARG A 108 -11.19 14.64 -11.09
N LEU A 109 -10.83 15.26 -9.95
CA LEU A 109 -10.49 14.50 -8.75
C LEU A 109 -11.67 13.67 -8.24
N ALA A 110 -12.89 14.22 -8.26
CA ALA A 110 -14.11 13.50 -7.87
C ALA A 110 -14.40 12.29 -8.79
N LEU A 111 -14.18 12.43 -10.11
CA LEU A 111 -14.26 11.29 -11.04
C LEU A 111 -13.28 10.18 -10.62
N VAL A 112 -12.03 10.54 -10.32
CA VAL A 112 -11.01 9.58 -9.89
C VAL A 112 -11.39 8.90 -8.57
N MET A 113 -11.61 9.67 -7.51
CA MET A 113 -11.74 9.17 -6.14
C MET A 113 -13.08 8.46 -5.90
N GLU A 114 -14.18 9.00 -6.42
CA GLU A 114 -15.52 8.49 -6.10
C GLU A 114 -16.00 7.43 -7.09
N ASN A 115 -15.40 7.35 -8.29
CA ASN A 115 -15.95 6.53 -9.38
C ASN A 115 -14.95 5.57 -10.01
N LEU A 116 -13.69 5.96 -10.22
CA LEU A 116 -12.70 5.12 -10.92
C LEU A 116 -11.93 4.20 -9.97
N LEU A 117 -11.31 4.75 -8.93
CA LEU A 117 -10.49 3.95 -7.99
C LEU A 117 -11.29 2.87 -7.23
N PRO A 118 -12.54 3.12 -6.79
CA PRO A 118 -13.34 2.12 -6.10
C PRO A 118 -13.64 0.87 -6.95
N LEU A 119 -13.65 0.98 -8.28
CA LEU A 119 -13.87 -0.17 -9.16
C LEU A 119 -12.70 -1.16 -9.16
N GLY A 120 -11.48 -0.66 -8.95
CA GLY A 120 -10.26 -1.46 -8.94
C GLY A 120 -9.98 -2.28 -10.21
N THR A 121 -10.53 -1.92 -11.38
CA THR A 121 -10.24 -2.58 -12.64
C THR A 121 -8.97 -2.00 -13.28
N LEU A 122 -8.32 -2.75 -14.17
CA LEU A 122 -7.13 -2.25 -14.87
C LEU A 122 -7.41 -0.96 -15.66
N ASP A 123 -8.54 -0.88 -16.36
CA ASP A 123 -8.92 0.31 -17.12
C ASP A 123 -9.23 1.49 -16.20
N SER A 124 -9.93 1.28 -15.08
CA SER A 124 -10.27 2.37 -14.16
C SER A 124 -9.04 2.95 -13.46
N VAL A 125 -8.11 2.09 -13.05
CA VAL A 125 -6.86 2.51 -12.39
C VAL A 125 -5.91 3.20 -13.37
N ARG A 126 -5.86 2.76 -14.64
CA ARG A 126 -5.11 3.47 -15.69
C ARG A 126 -5.71 4.85 -16.00
N GLU A 127 -7.02 4.94 -16.18
CA GLU A 127 -7.69 6.22 -16.41
C GLU A 127 -7.50 7.17 -15.21
N ALA A 128 -7.56 6.64 -13.98
CA ALA A 128 -7.27 7.40 -12.77
C ALA A 128 -5.83 7.93 -12.75
N HIS A 129 -4.85 7.07 -13.04
CA HIS A 129 -3.45 7.47 -13.18
C HIS A 129 -3.30 8.64 -14.16
N ASP A 130 -3.90 8.53 -15.35
CA ASP A 130 -3.77 9.54 -16.40
C ASP A 130 -4.40 10.88 -16.00
N HIS A 131 -5.57 10.84 -15.34
CA HIS A 131 -6.21 12.04 -14.80
C HIS A 131 -5.34 12.73 -13.76
N LEU A 132 -4.78 12.00 -12.80
CA LEU A 132 -3.95 12.57 -11.73
C LEU A 132 -2.60 13.09 -12.27
N GLY A 133 -1.98 12.36 -13.20
CA GLY A 133 -0.77 12.81 -13.88
C GLY A 133 -0.98 14.10 -14.66
N ASP A 134 -2.09 14.21 -15.41
CA ASP A 134 -2.42 15.45 -16.10
C ASP A 134 -2.79 16.59 -15.12
N MET A 135 -3.36 16.28 -13.96
CA MET A 135 -3.58 17.27 -12.91
C MET A 135 -2.26 17.83 -12.35
N LEU A 136 -1.24 17.00 -12.13
CA LEU A 136 0.10 17.46 -11.74
C LEU A 136 0.77 18.30 -12.81
N ARG A 137 0.63 17.91 -14.09
CA ARG A 137 1.10 18.72 -15.21
C ARG A 137 0.43 20.11 -15.23
N LEU A 138 -0.88 20.16 -15.02
CA LEU A 138 -1.65 21.41 -14.99
C LEU A 138 -1.33 22.25 -13.74
N CYS A 139 -1.08 21.62 -12.59
CA CYS A 139 -0.81 22.29 -11.32
C CYS A 139 0.45 21.68 -10.68
N ARG A 140 1.62 22.26 -11.01
CA ARG A 140 2.93 21.74 -10.61
C ARG A 140 3.11 21.73 -9.09
N MET A 141 2.61 22.77 -8.43
CA MET A 141 2.60 22.94 -6.96
C MET A 141 1.70 21.93 -6.24
N ASP A 142 0.83 21.25 -6.98
CA ASP A 142 -0.11 20.24 -6.47
C ASP A 142 -1.01 20.73 -5.32
N THR A 143 -1.80 21.77 -5.57
CA THR A 143 -2.70 22.35 -4.55
C THR A 143 -3.80 21.38 -4.07
N MET A 144 -4.05 20.30 -4.81
CA MET A 144 -5.05 19.28 -4.45
C MET A 144 -4.43 18.03 -3.81
N ALA A 145 -3.12 18.03 -3.54
CA ALA A 145 -2.39 16.92 -2.93
C ALA A 145 -2.53 15.59 -3.69
N VAL A 146 -2.64 15.62 -5.03
CA VAL A 146 -2.75 14.40 -5.83
C VAL A 146 -1.47 13.56 -5.80
N ARG A 147 -0.33 14.16 -5.45
CA ARG A 147 0.96 13.46 -5.22
C ARG A 147 0.89 12.46 -4.08
N GLU A 148 -0.07 12.58 -3.16
CA GLU A 148 -0.25 11.60 -2.07
C GLU A 148 -0.97 10.32 -2.54
N ILE A 149 -1.74 10.41 -3.62
CA ILE A 149 -2.56 9.31 -4.15
C ILE A 149 -1.79 8.53 -5.22
N LEU A 150 -1.07 9.25 -6.08
CA LEU A 150 -0.45 8.71 -7.28
C LEU A 150 0.55 7.55 -7.04
N PRO A 151 1.41 7.56 -6.00
CA PRO A 151 2.37 6.49 -5.76
C PRO A 151 1.71 5.12 -5.58
N CYS A 152 0.62 5.05 -4.80
CA CYS A 152 -0.13 3.82 -4.58
C CYS A 152 -0.75 3.30 -5.89
N ILE A 153 -1.25 4.19 -6.75
CA ILE A 153 -1.76 3.84 -8.08
C ILE A 153 -0.65 3.28 -8.97
N MET A 154 0.54 3.91 -8.96
CA MET A 154 1.68 3.43 -9.74
C MET A 154 2.10 2.02 -9.32
N LEU A 155 2.14 1.73 -8.02
CA LEU A 155 2.44 0.38 -7.49
C LEU A 155 1.40 -0.67 -7.90
N ARG A 156 0.12 -0.30 -7.95
CA ARG A 156 -0.96 -1.19 -8.43
C ARG A 156 -0.83 -1.53 -9.91
N LEU A 157 -0.29 -0.61 -10.70
CA LEU A 157 0.00 -0.77 -12.12
C LEU A 157 1.38 -1.40 -12.38
N ASP A 158 2.07 -1.85 -11.34
CA ASP A 158 3.42 -2.41 -11.38
C ASP A 158 4.47 -1.45 -12.01
N ARG A 159 4.23 -0.12 -11.90
CA ARG A 159 5.18 0.92 -12.33
C ARG A 159 6.13 1.29 -11.18
N ASP A 160 6.81 0.26 -10.67
CA ASP A 160 7.51 0.31 -9.40
C ASP A 160 8.73 1.25 -9.42
N GLN A 161 9.52 1.23 -10.50
CA GLN A 161 10.66 2.15 -10.67
C GLN A 161 10.17 3.61 -10.75
N GLU A 162 9.14 3.85 -11.56
CA GLU A 162 8.59 5.20 -11.75
C GLU A 162 7.97 5.74 -10.47
N CYS A 163 7.34 4.87 -9.67
CA CYS A 163 6.85 5.21 -8.33
C CYS A 163 8.00 5.66 -7.42
N TYR A 164 9.09 4.90 -7.37
CA TYR A 164 10.24 5.23 -6.53
C TYR A 164 10.89 6.55 -6.97
N ASP A 165 11.10 6.71 -8.27
CA ASP A 165 11.65 7.93 -8.87
C ASP A 165 10.78 9.16 -8.56
N PHE A 166 9.46 9.03 -8.69
CA PHE A 166 8.48 10.06 -8.35
C PHE A 166 8.57 10.46 -6.87
N LEU A 167 8.55 9.48 -5.96
CA LEU A 167 8.64 9.71 -4.53
C LEU A 167 9.97 10.37 -4.16
N LYS A 168 11.08 9.88 -4.72
CA LYS A 168 12.41 10.43 -4.50
C LYS A 168 12.49 11.88 -4.97
N TRP A 169 11.91 12.20 -6.13
CA TRP A 169 11.89 13.57 -6.66
C TRP A 169 11.20 14.50 -5.68
N TRP A 170 9.98 14.16 -5.25
CA TRP A 170 9.22 14.98 -4.31
C TRP A 170 9.86 15.06 -2.92
N ALA A 171 10.56 14.01 -2.47
CA ALA A 171 11.31 14.06 -1.21
C ALA A 171 12.60 14.91 -1.33
N MET A 172 13.18 15.01 -2.52
CA MET A 172 14.36 15.85 -2.74
C MET A 172 14.02 17.31 -3.00
N CYS A 173 12.89 17.59 -3.66
CA CYS A 173 12.42 18.95 -3.91
C CYS A 173 12.26 19.71 -2.60
N ASP A 174 13.04 20.78 -2.48
CA ASP A 174 13.10 21.63 -1.31
C ASP A 174 11.81 22.45 -1.16
N ILE A 175 11.56 22.94 0.05
CA ILE A 175 10.53 23.95 0.33
C ILE A 175 10.78 25.21 -0.51
N ASP A 176 12.04 25.46 -0.86
CA ASP A 176 12.49 26.58 -1.70
C ASP A 176 12.42 26.31 -3.22
N HIS A 177 11.80 25.21 -3.65
CA HIS A 177 11.56 24.96 -5.08
C HIS A 177 10.67 26.06 -5.66
N ASP A 178 11.18 26.83 -6.61
CA ASP A 178 10.43 27.87 -7.28
C ASP A 178 9.40 27.24 -8.23
N TRP A 179 8.17 27.12 -7.75
CA TRP A 179 7.05 26.56 -8.52
C TRP A 179 6.63 27.44 -9.70
N ASP A 180 6.99 28.73 -9.66
CA ASP A 180 6.70 29.70 -10.72
C ASP A 180 7.78 29.69 -11.83
N ASP A 181 8.96 29.12 -11.56
CA ASP A 181 10.00 28.92 -12.58
C ASP A 181 9.80 27.59 -13.35
N PHE A 182 9.09 27.68 -14.47
CA PHE A 182 8.85 26.57 -15.40
C PHE A 182 10.09 26.08 -16.15
N THR A 183 11.26 26.72 -16.00
CA THR A 183 12.52 26.24 -16.58
C THR A 183 13.23 25.23 -15.69
N LEU A 184 12.90 25.17 -14.41
CA LEU A 184 13.46 24.20 -13.47
C LEU A 184 13.00 22.78 -13.78
N PRO A 185 13.85 21.76 -13.57
CA PRO A 185 13.47 20.36 -13.80
C PRO A 185 12.24 19.94 -12.99
N TYR A 186 11.41 19.07 -13.56
CA TYR A 186 10.19 18.56 -12.93
C TYR A 186 10.03 17.07 -13.20
N LEU A 187 9.96 16.27 -12.12
CA LEU A 187 9.86 14.81 -12.17
C LEU A 187 10.94 14.19 -13.08
N ASP A 188 12.17 14.67 -12.97
CA ASP A 188 13.29 14.37 -13.86
C ASP A 188 14.26 13.31 -13.33
N ILE A 189 13.93 12.69 -12.20
CA ILE A 189 14.68 11.52 -11.70
C ILE A 189 14.21 10.29 -12.46
N HIS A 190 15.17 9.51 -12.94
CA HIS A 190 14.91 8.24 -13.62
C HIS A 190 15.94 7.19 -13.20
N GLY A 191 15.47 5.99 -12.87
CA GLY A 191 16.33 4.86 -12.54
C GLY A 191 17.08 5.02 -11.22
N ALA A 192 16.50 5.71 -10.24
CA ALA A 192 17.07 5.78 -8.91
C ALA A 192 17.08 4.39 -8.26
N ASP A 193 18.10 4.14 -7.43
CA ASP A 193 18.24 2.87 -6.73
C ASP A 193 17.12 2.69 -5.69
N ALA A 194 16.12 1.88 -6.03
CA ALA A 194 15.02 1.53 -5.16
C ALA A 194 15.43 0.69 -3.94
N LEU A 195 16.70 0.26 -3.83
CA LEU A 195 17.28 -0.43 -2.67
C LEU A 195 18.18 0.48 -1.82
N GLU A 196 18.30 1.77 -2.14
CA GLU A 196 19.07 2.70 -1.30
C GLU A 196 18.41 2.86 0.09
N GLN A 197 19.20 3.38 1.04
CA GLN A 197 18.73 3.59 2.41
C GLN A 197 17.56 4.60 2.46
N PRO A 198 16.49 4.34 3.23
CA PRO A 198 15.30 5.18 3.26
C PRO A 198 15.48 6.51 4.02
N GLY A 199 16.71 6.87 4.41
CA GLY A 199 17.00 8.08 5.20
C GLY A 199 16.41 9.35 4.58
N LEU A 200 16.43 9.46 3.25
CA LEU A 200 15.79 10.58 2.54
C LEU A 200 14.31 10.79 2.93
N PHE A 201 13.56 9.70 3.10
CA PHE A 201 12.13 9.76 3.45
C PHE A 201 11.92 9.91 4.96
N ILE A 202 12.84 9.41 5.78
CA ILE A 202 12.72 9.46 7.24
C ILE A 202 13.17 10.84 7.76
N ASP A 203 14.30 11.34 7.29
CA ASP A 203 14.94 12.55 7.81
C ASP A 203 14.21 13.81 7.39
N LYS A 204 13.71 13.84 6.14
CA LYS A 204 12.98 14.99 5.60
C LYS A 204 11.49 15.02 5.96
N ARG A 205 10.97 13.93 6.53
CA ARG A 205 9.55 13.77 6.96
C ARG A 205 8.53 14.35 5.96
N PRO A 206 8.42 13.80 4.73
CA PRO A 206 7.57 14.38 3.69
C PRO A 206 6.08 14.26 4.04
N SER A 207 5.47 13.08 3.85
CA SER A 207 4.05 12.80 4.10
C SER A 207 3.93 11.35 4.55
N LEU A 208 2.95 11.03 5.42
CA LEU A 208 2.66 9.65 5.82
C LEU A 208 2.44 8.76 4.58
N ASN A 209 1.74 9.27 3.57
CA ASN A 209 1.45 8.56 2.33
C ASN A 209 2.71 8.15 1.56
N TYR A 210 3.79 8.93 1.67
CA TYR A 210 5.06 8.63 0.99
C TYR A 210 5.77 7.48 1.70
N LEU A 211 5.85 7.54 3.03
CA LEU A 211 6.42 6.45 3.83
C LEU A 211 5.66 5.15 3.60
N VAL A 212 4.33 5.21 3.57
CA VAL A 212 3.46 4.06 3.27
C VAL A 212 3.73 3.50 1.88
N ALA A 213 3.82 4.34 0.85
CA ALA A 213 4.11 3.86 -0.50
C ALA A 213 5.51 3.22 -0.62
N VAL A 214 6.54 3.81 0.01
CA VAL A 214 7.88 3.21 0.05
C VAL A 214 7.85 1.88 0.82
N LEU A 215 7.16 1.81 1.95
CA LEU A 215 7.02 0.59 2.74
C LEU A 215 6.37 -0.53 1.91
N ILE A 216 5.26 -0.25 1.21
CA ILE A 216 4.61 -1.22 0.31
C ILE A 216 5.59 -1.71 -0.76
N LEU A 217 6.32 -0.79 -1.40
CA LEU A 217 7.31 -1.15 -2.42
C LEU A 217 8.39 -2.08 -1.84
N LYS A 218 8.97 -1.74 -0.68
CA LYS A 218 10.01 -2.56 -0.05
C LYS A 218 9.47 -3.95 0.36
N LEU A 219 8.26 -4.03 0.89
CA LEU A 219 7.59 -5.29 1.21
C LEU A 219 7.29 -6.12 -0.04
N LYS A 220 6.87 -5.49 -1.14
CA LYS A 220 6.68 -6.15 -2.44
C LYS A 220 7.98 -6.79 -2.93
N LEU A 221 9.09 -6.06 -2.88
CA LEU A 221 10.41 -6.59 -3.23
C LEU A 221 10.86 -7.72 -2.30
N LEU A 222 10.57 -7.61 -0.99
CA LEU A 222 10.90 -8.65 -0.03
C LEU A 222 10.13 -9.94 -0.36
N VAL A 223 8.82 -9.85 -0.59
CA VAL A 223 7.99 -10.99 -0.99
C VAL A 223 8.50 -11.63 -2.28
N ASP A 224 8.94 -10.86 -3.27
CA ASP A 224 9.55 -11.40 -4.50
C ASP A 224 10.85 -12.18 -4.21
N VAL A 225 11.68 -11.71 -3.27
CA VAL A 225 12.88 -12.44 -2.80
C VAL A 225 12.47 -13.75 -2.11
N LEU A 226 11.48 -13.71 -1.21
CA LEU A 226 10.99 -14.90 -0.50
C LEU A 226 10.42 -15.94 -1.49
N ASN A 227 9.57 -15.49 -2.41
CA ASN A 227 9.00 -16.31 -3.48
C ASN A 227 10.09 -16.98 -4.32
N THR A 228 11.16 -16.25 -4.65
CA THR A 228 12.31 -16.81 -5.36
C THR A 228 13.04 -17.86 -4.53
N LYS A 229 13.28 -17.60 -3.24
CA LYS A 229 13.96 -18.54 -2.32
C LYS A 229 13.15 -19.82 -2.12
N ILE A 230 11.86 -19.72 -1.82
CA ILE A 230 11.00 -20.89 -1.60
C ILE A 230 10.83 -21.71 -2.88
N THR A 231 10.68 -21.05 -4.02
CA THR A 231 10.60 -21.72 -5.33
C THR A 231 11.86 -22.54 -5.60
N ARG A 232 13.05 -21.99 -5.33
CA ARG A 232 14.32 -22.73 -5.46
C ARG A 232 14.40 -23.95 -4.54
N LYS A 233 13.97 -23.82 -3.28
CA LYS A 233 13.93 -24.95 -2.33
C LYS A 233 12.99 -26.04 -2.83
N VAL A 234 11.79 -25.69 -3.29
CA VAL A 234 10.81 -26.64 -3.84
C VAL A 234 11.36 -27.32 -5.10
N LEU A 235 11.90 -26.56 -6.04
CA LEU A 235 12.44 -27.11 -7.30
C LEU A 235 13.64 -28.04 -7.05
N ALA A 236 14.47 -27.77 -6.04
CA ALA A 236 15.57 -28.66 -5.66
C ALA A 236 15.10 -30.05 -5.18
N GLN A 237 13.85 -30.17 -4.71
CA GLN A 237 13.25 -31.43 -4.27
C GLN A 237 12.47 -32.15 -5.38
N ARG A 238 12.39 -31.59 -6.59
CA ARG A 238 11.57 -32.13 -7.69
C ARG A 238 12.42 -32.47 -8.90
N SER A 239 12.06 -33.55 -9.59
CA SER A 239 12.71 -33.93 -10.86
C SER A 239 12.05 -33.19 -12.04
N ILE A 240 12.35 -31.89 -12.18
CA ILE A 240 11.87 -31.03 -13.27
C ILE A 240 13.08 -30.64 -14.16
N PRO A 241 12.93 -30.55 -15.49
CA PRO A 241 13.98 -30.04 -16.38
C PRO A 241 14.45 -28.64 -15.99
N THR A 242 15.77 -28.40 -16.09
CA THR A 242 16.40 -27.13 -15.68
C THR A 242 15.88 -25.94 -16.48
N GLU A 243 15.47 -26.14 -17.73
CA GLU A 243 14.87 -25.11 -18.59
C GLU A 243 13.56 -24.57 -18.00
N LEU A 244 12.76 -25.43 -17.36
CA LEU A 244 11.53 -25.03 -16.70
C LEU A 244 11.77 -24.34 -15.36
N HIS A 245 12.92 -24.56 -14.71
CA HIS A 245 13.25 -23.88 -13.45
C HIS A 245 13.35 -22.37 -13.64
N ALA A 246 14.00 -21.92 -14.71
CA ALA A 246 14.15 -20.50 -15.01
C ALA A 246 12.79 -19.84 -15.31
N GLN A 247 11.93 -20.51 -16.08
CA GLN A 247 10.59 -20.02 -16.41
C GLN A 247 9.73 -19.89 -15.15
N ILE A 248 9.70 -20.92 -14.29
CA ILE A 248 8.95 -20.87 -13.03
C ILE A 248 9.47 -19.74 -12.14
N GLN A 249 10.79 -19.61 -11.96
CA GLN A 249 11.37 -18.56 -11.12
C GLN A 249 11.07 -17.14 -11.63
N GLN A 250 10.96 -16.93 -12.95
CA GLN A 250 10.55 -15.64 -13.51
C GLN A 250 9.08 -15.30 -13.22
N THR A 251 8.21 -16.32 -13.13
CA THR A 251 6.76 -16.11 -12.93
C THR A 251 6.35 -15.86 -11.47
N VAL A 252 7.23 -16.15 -10.51
CA VAL A 252 6.91 -15.99 -9.07
C VAL A 252 7.21 -14.61 -8.52
N VAL A 253 7.89 -13.77 -9.31
CA VAL A 253 8.11 -12.36 -8.99
C VAL A 253 7.05 -11.50 -9.65
N ARG A 254 6.64 -10.44 -8.96
CA ARG A 254 5.67 -9.48 -9.50
C ARG A 254 6.32 -8.18 -9.93
N SER A 255 7.25 -7.64 -9.14
CA SER A 255 7.84 -6.34 -9.44
C SER A 255 8.74 -6.42 -10.68
N PRO A 256 8.66 -5.46 -11.62
CA PRO A 256 9.65 -5.35 -12.68
C PRO A 256 11.08 -5.14 -12.15
N LEU A 257 11.24 -4.55 -10.96
CA LEU A 257 12.54 -4.40 -10.29
C LEU A 257 13.12 -5.74 -9.85
N SER A 258 12.25 -6.74 -9.63
CA SER A 258 12.62 -8.09 -9.22
C SER A 258 12.83 -9.03 -10.40
N ALA A 259 12.67 -8.56 -11.65
CA ALA A 259 12.68 -9.41 -12.84
C ALA A 259 13.97 -10.24 -12.99
N ASP A 260 15.09 -9.78 -12.43
CA ASP A 260 16.39 -10.44 -12.51
C ASP A 260 16.78 -11.26 -11.27
N LEU A 261 15.92 -11.33 -10.23
CA LEU A 261 16.21 -12.09 -9.00
C LEU A 261 16.52 -13.57 -9.27
N TYR A 262 15.90 -14.17 -10.30
CA TYR A 262 16.17 -15.56 -10.68
C TYR A 262 17.63 -15.80 -11.12
N LYS A 263 18.36 -14.75 -11.50
CA LYS A 263 19.78 -14.81 -11.87
C LYS A 263 20.71 -14.71 -10.65
N HIS A 264 20.21 -14.20 -9.52
CA HIS A 264 21.02 -13.92 -8.35
C HIS A 264 21.40 -15.20 -7.59
N SER A 265 22.58 -15.23 -6.99
CA SER A 265 22.99 -16.36 -6.13
C SER A 265 22.16 -16.42 -4.84
N HIS A 266 22.17 -17.56 -4.14
CA HIS A 266 21.51 -17.66 -2.83
C HIS A 266 22.05 -16.63 -1.83
N LYS A 267 23.38 -16.41 -1.82
CA LYS A 267 24.03 -15.41 -0.97
C LYS A 267 23.53 -14.00 -1.29
N ALA A 268 23.49 -13.62 -2.57
CA ALA A 268 23.01 -12.31 -2.99
C ALA A 268 21.54 -12.09 -2.61
N LEU A 269 20.67 -13.10 -2.77
CA LEU A 269 19.28 -13.01 -2.32
C LEU A 269 19.17 -12.79 -0.80
N SER A 270 19.96 -13.49 0.00
CA SER A 270 19.97 -13.31 1.47
C SER A 270 20.50 -11.93 1.88
N GLU A 271 21.48 -11.37 1.16
CA GLU A 271 21.95 -10.00 1.38
C GLU A 271 20.87 -8.95 1.04
N THR A 272 20.13 -9.16 -0.06
CA THR A 272 18.99 -8.31 -0.43
C THR A 272 17.85 -8.43 0.60
N GLU A 273 17.53 -9.64 1.06
CA GLU A 273 16.55 -9.89 2.12
C GLU A 273 16.88 -9.13 3.40
N GLN A 274 18.12 -9.24 3.89
CA GLN A 274 18.56 -8.55 5.11
C GLN A 274 18.53 -7.02 4.95
N THR A 275 18.91 -6.54 3.76
CA THR A 275 18.84 -5.11 3.43
C THR A 275 17.40 -4.62 3.47
N LEU A 276 16.48 -5.33 2.82
CA LEU A 276 15.05 -4.97 2.80
C LEU A 276 14.44 -5.03 4.20
N LEU A 277 14.70 -6.10 4.98
CA LEU A 277 14.24 -6.23 6.36
C LEU A 277 14.66 -5.03 7.20
N THR A 278 15.94 -4.66 7.15
CA THR A 278 16.46 -3.49 7.88
C THR A 278 15.75 -2.20 7.47
N GLN A 279 15.51 -2.00 6.18
CA GLN A 279 14.85 -0.81 5.65
C GLN A 279 13.37 -0.76 6.02
N ILE A 280 12.68 -1.89 5.96
CA ILE A 280 11.28 -2.06 6.35
C ILE A 280 11.11 -1.71 7.82
N CYS A 281 11.94 -2.24 8.71
CA CYS A 281 11.85 -1.93 10.14
C CYS A 281 12.09 -0.44 10.42
N LYS A 282 13.04 0.20 9.72
CA LYS A 282 13.25 1.66 9.85
C LYS A 282 12.04 2.47 9.40
N LEU A 283 11.44 2.11 8.25
CA LEU A 283 10.24 2.77 7.72
C LEU A 283 9.04 2.56 8.66
N ALA A 284 8.88 1.35 9.18
CA ALA A 284 7.84 1.00 10.13
C ALA A 284 7.92 1.84 11.41
N VAL A 285 9.11 1.95 12.02
CA VAL A 285 9.32 2.83 13.18
C VAL A 285 8.96 4.27 12.84
N ALA A 286 9.41 4.78 11.69
CA ALA A 286 9.11 6.14 11.26
C ALA A 286 7.61 6.38 11.05
N ILE A 287 6.88 5.40 10.50
CA ILE A 287 5.42 5.46 10.34
C ILE A 287 4.72 5.45 11.70
N THR A 288 5.10 4.56 12.62
CA THR A 288 4.51 4.48 13.96
C THR A 288 4.77 5.76 14.78
N GLU A 289 5.95 6.35 14.66
CA GLU A 289 6.28 7.63 15.29
C GLU A 289 5.50 8.80 14.67
N LEU A 290 5.28 8.78 13.36
CA LEU A 290 4.54 9.82 12.66
C LEU A 290 3.03 9.73 12.94
N ASN A 291 2.49 8.52 12.93
CA ASN A 291 1.08 8.25 13.18
C ASN A 291 0.90 6.86 13.82
N PRO A 292 0.61 6.78 15.14
CA PRO A 292 0.51 5.50 15.85
C PRO A 292 -0.75 4.71 15.49
N TYR A 293 -1.74 5.32 14.82
CA TYR A 293 -3.00 4.67 14.45
C TYR A 293 -2.89 3.86 13.15
N PHE A 294 -1.91 4.17 12.29
CA PHE A 294 -1.83 3.61 10.94
C PHE A 294 -1.83 2.08 10.88
N MET A 295 -1.05 1.43 11.74
CA MET A 295 -0.97 -0.04 11.71
C MET A 295 -2.25 -0.70 12.17
N PHE A 296 -3.00 -0.07 13.09
CA PHE A 296 -4.29 -0.59 13.54
C PHE A 296 -5.31 -0.52 12.40
N ASP A 297 -5.42 0.61 11.72
CA ASP A 297 -6.35 0.79 10.60
C ASP A 297 -5.93 -0.01 9.35
N LEU A 298 -4.64 -0.38 9.24
CA LEU A 298 -4.21 -1.32 8.19
C LEU A 298 -4.78 -2.73 8.40
N PHE A 299 -4.86 -3.19 9.65
CA PHE A 299 -5.42 -4.51 9.97
C PHE A 299 -6.94 -4.50 10.16
N ASP A 300 -7.53 -3.35 10.48
CA ASP A 300 -8.98 -3.15 10.57
C ASP A 300 -9.40 -1.87 9.81
N PRO A 301 -9.49 -1.93 8.47
CA PRO A 301 -9.63 -0.75 7.62
C PRO A 301 -11.06 -0.23 7.50
N ASP A 302 -12.06 -0.94 8.04
CA ASP A 302 -13.47 -0.72 7.69
C ASP A 302 -13.94 0.70 8.05
N GLU A 303 -13.57 1.19 9.24
CA GLU A 303 -13.92 2.54 9.71
C GLU A 303 -13.21 3.61 8.86
N ALA A 304 -11.90 3.49 8.72
CA ALA A 304 -11.07 4.39 7.93
C ALA A 304 -11.51 4.49 6.46
N MET A 305 -11.98 3.38 5.88
CA MET A 305 -12.41 3.32 4.48
C MET A 305 -13.72 4.07 4.20
N VAL A 306 -14.60 4.20 5.19
CA VAL A 306 -15.89 4.90 5.06
C VAL A 306 -15.87 6.30 5.68
N ALA A 307 -14.78 6.66 6.35
CA ALA A 307 -14.59 7.97 6.96
C ALA A 307 -14.69 9.10 5.92
N THR A 308 -15.29 10.22 6.34
CA THR A 308 -15.40 11.41 5.49
C THR A 308 -14.08 12.16 5.48
N LEU A 309 -13.46 12.29 4.30
CA LEU A 309 -12.21 13.01 4.16
C LEU A 309 -12.40 14.52 4.39
N GLY A 310 -11.88 15.00 5.52
CA GLY A 310 -11.85 16.40 5.91
C GLY A 310 -10.43 16.97 5.96
N THR A 311 -10.29 18.15 6.57
CA THR A 311 -8.99 18.67 7.00
C THR A 311 -8.46 17.81 8.13
N TYR A 312 -7.15 17.55 8.14
CA TYR A 312 -6.49 16.76 9.19
C TYR A 312 -5.29 17.53 9.75
N SER A 313 -4.81 17.09 10.92
CA SER A 313 -3.52 17.51 11.47
C SER A 313 -2.51 16.35 11.39
N PRO A 314 -1.21 16.59 11.19
CA PRO A 314 -0.21 15.52 11.24
C PRO A 314 -0.31 14.71 12.54
N GLY A 315 -0.32 13.38 12.44
CA GLY A 315 -0.47 12.43 13.55
C GLY A 315 -1.91 12.18 14.03
N SER A 316 -2.92 12.74 13.36
CA SER A 316 -4.34 12.54 13.71
C SER A 316 -4.92 11.27 13.09
N VAL A 317 -6.08 10.83 13.61
CA VAL A 317 -6.83 9.69 13.04
C VAL A 317 -7.29 10.02 11.62
N GLU A 318 -7.69 11.27 11.35
CA GLU A 318 -8.14 11.71 10.03
C GLU A 318 -7.01 11.65 8.97
N GLU A 319 -5.75 11.77 9.39
CA GLU A 319 -4.60 11.54 8.50
C GLU A 319 -4.49 10.07 8.11
N THR A 320 -4.74 9.16 9.06
CA THR A 320 -4.73 7.72 8.83
C THR A 320 -5.88 7.28 7.94
N ASP A 321 -7.09 7.76 8.20
CA ASP A 321 -8.26 7.51 7.36
C ASP A 321 -7.94 7.78 5.89
N ARG A 322 -7.29 8.92 5.64
CA ARG A 322 -6.84 9.31 4.30
C ARG A 322 -5.79 8.37 3.75
N ALA A 323 -4.76 8.03 4.53
CA ALA A 323 -3.70 7.13 4.09
C ALA A 323 -4.24 5.72 3.76
N ILE A 324 -5.19 5.21 4.55
CA ILE A 324 -5.86 3.93 4.29
C ILE A 324 -6.70 4.02 3.02
N GLN A 325 -7.52 5.05 2.87
CA GLN A 325 -8.34 5.23 1.65
C GLN A 325 -7.50 5.31 0.38
N TYR A 326 -6.28 5.86 0.44
CA TYR A 326 -5.39 5.97 -0.71
C TYR A 326 -4.59 4.70 -0.99
N SER A 327 -4.24 3.94 0.06
CA SER A 327 -3.26 2.85 -0.04
C SER A 327 -3.81 1.44 0.12
N TYR A 328 -4.97 1.25 0.75
CA TYR A 328 -5.46 -0.09 1.13
C TYR A 328 -5.62 -1.03 -0.06
N ALA A 329 -6.17 -0.54 -1.18
CA ALA A 329 -6.29 -1.34 -2.39
C ALA A 329 -4.92 -1.80 -2.94
N THR A 330 -3.85 -1.03 -2.70
CA THR A 330 -2.47 -1.40 -3.04
C THR A 330 -1.95 -2.47 -2.10
N TRP A 331 -2.15 -2.32 -0.79
CA TRP A 331 -1.82 -3.36 0.21
C TRP A 331 -2.49 -4.68 -0.13
N TRP A 332 -3.81 -4.65 -0.32
CA TRP A 332 -4.63 -5.81 -0.65
C TRP A 332 -4.22 -6.48 -1.96
N SER A 333 -4.04 -5.68 -3.02
CA SER A 333 -3.66 -6.24 -4.32
C SER A 333 -2.23 -6.78 -4.33
N THR A 334 -1.33 -6.29 -3.47
CA THR A 334 0.07 -6.74 -3.40
C THR A 334 0.18 -8.11 -2.70
N GLN A 335 -0.05 -9.16 -3.49
CA GLN A 335 -0.05 -10.56 -3.05
C GLN A 335 1.14 -10.88 -2.14
N GLY A 336 0.84 -11.50 -0.99
CA GLY A 336 1.83 -11.95 -0.01
C GLY A 336 2.22 -10.89 1.03
N VAL A 337 2.00 -9.59 0.79
CA VAL A 337 2.39 -8.54 1.75
C VAL A 337 1.55 -8.58 3.01
N LEU A 338 0.21 -8.50 2.91
CA LEU A 338 -0.66 -8.56 4.09
C LEU A 338 -0.50 -9.90 4.84
N GLY A 339 -0.42 -11.02 4.11
CA GLY A 339 -0.20 -12.33 4.73
C GLY A 339 1.14 -12.45 5.46
N LEU A 340 2.20 -11.79 4.99
CA LEU A 340 3.48 -11.73 5.70
C LEU A 340 3.35 -10.90 6.99
N LEU A 341 2.66 -9.77 6.95
CA LEU A 341 2.42 -8.93 8.13
C LEU A 341 1.50 -9.60 9.15
N GLU A 342 0.47 -10.31 8.69
CA GLU A 342 -0.39 -11.15 9.54
C GLU A 342 0.43 -12.25 10.20
N SER A 343 1.30 -12.95 9.45
CA SER A 343 2.19 -13.97 10.03
C SER A 343 3.10 -13.38 11.11
N ALA A 344 3.65 -12.17 10.92
CA ALA A 344 4.48 -11.49 11.91
C ALA A 344 3.67 -11.10 13.15
N ARG A 345 2.46 -10.58 12.96
CA ARG A 345 1.52 -10.26 14.06
C ARG A 345 1.15 -11.51 14.85
N ASP A 346 0.88 -12.62 14.17
CA ASP A 346 0.54 -13.89 14.82
C ASP A 346 1.72 -14.44 15.63
N CYS A 347 2.96 -14.28 15.15
CA CYS A 347 4.16 -14.62 15.93
C CYS A 347 4.25 -13.75 17.18
N ALA A 348 4.04 -12.44 17.04
CA ALA A 348 4.05 -11.51 18.17
C ALA A 348 2.94 -11.84 19.20
N ALA A 349 1.74 -12.22 18.73
CA ALA A 349 0.65 -12.65 19.60
C ALA A 349 1.01 -13.91 20.39
N ARG A 350 1.58 -14.94 19.73
CA ARG A 350 1.98 -16.17 20.42
C ARG A 350 3.06 -15.93 21.48
N ALA A 351 4.05 -15.09 21.16
CA ALA A 351 5.11 -14.75 22.12
C ALA A 351 4.61 -13.91 23.30
N SER A 352 3.58 -13.09 23.10
CA SER A 352 3.00 -12.24 24.15
C SER A 352 1.89 -12.90 24.96
N GLU A 353 1.44 -14.12 24.64
CA GLU A 353 0.26 -14.73 25.29
C GLU A 353 0.45 -14.91 26.81
N GLY A 354 1.65 -15.30 27.25
CA GLY A 354 1.98 -15.52 28.66
C GLY A 354 2.00 -14.24 29.52
N GLU A 355 2.39 -13.10 28.95
CA GLU A 355 2.55 -11.83 29.69
C GLU A 355 1.24 -11.03 29.84
N ILE A 356 0.17 -11.35 29.08
CA ILE A 356 -1.07 -10.55 29.08
C ILE A 356 -1.73 -10.51 30.46
N GLY A 357 -1.76 -11.66 31.17
CA GLY A 357 -2.36 -11.75 32.49
C GLY A 357 -1.70 -10.81 33.50
N GLU A 358 -0.36 -10.77 33.49
CA GLU A 358 0.43 -9.90 34.37
C GLU A 358 0.33 -8.43 33.97
N LEU A 359 0.40 -8.14 32.67
CA LEU A 359 0.24 -6.79 32.13
C LEU A 359 -1.10 -6.17 32.55
N MET A 360 -2.18 -6.95 32.49
CA MET A 360 -3.51 -6.52 32.92
C MET A 360 -3.67 -6.45 34.45
N ALA A 361 -2.96 -7.29 35.19
CA ALA A 361 -2.91 -7.24 36.66
C ALA A 361 -2.15 -6.00 37.17
N GLY A 362 -1.27 -5.43 36.35
CA GLY A 362 -0.49 -4.24 36.66
C GLY A 362 -1.33 -3.01 37.01
N ASP A 363 -0.88 -2.28 38.03
CA ASP A 363 -1.55 -1.08 38.54
C ASP A 363 -1.73 0.01 37.47
N ARG A 364 -0.80 0.09 36.51
CA ARG A 364 -0.85 1.03 35.37
C ARG A 364 -2.02 0.73 34.44
N PHE A 365 -2.30 -0.55 34.17
CA PHE A 365 -3.40 -0.96 33.32
C PHE A 365 -4.75 -0.74 34.01
N ARG A 366 -4.87 -1.18 35.28
CA ARG A 366 -6.11 -1.04 36.07
C ARG A 366 -6.56 0.40 36.26
N LYS A 367 -5.62 1.34 36.38
CA LYS A 367 -5.90 2.77 36.54
C LYS A 367 -5.96 3.53 35.20
N GLY A 368 -5.62 2.87 34.10
CA GLY A 368 -5.60 3.45 32.76
C GLY A 368 -6.97 3.45 32.07
N ALA A 369 -7.09 4.22 30.99
CA ALA A 369 -8.31 4.30 30.19
C ALA A 369 -8.72 2.95 29.55
N GLY A 370 -7.77 2.01 29.40
CA GLY A 370 -7.99 0.69 28.82
C GLY A 370 -8.40 -0.40 29.82
N SER A 371 -8.65 -0.08 31.09
CA SER A 371 -8.93 -1.08 32.15
C SER A 371 -10.18 -1.95 31.92
N HIS A 372 -11.04 -1.55 31.00
CA HIS A 372 -12.26 -2.26 30.61
C HIS A 372 -12.05 -3.25 29.45
N ARG A 373 -10.85 -3.28 28.84
CA ARG A 373 -10.56 -4.15 27.69
C ARG A 373 -10.36 -5.59 28.12
N THR A 374 -10.72 -6.50 27.22
CA THR A 374 -10.55 -7.95 27.39
C THR A 374 -9.10 -8.39 27.12
N PRO A 375 -8.63 -9.52 27.67
CA PRO A 375 -7.31 -10.07 27.35
C PRO A 375 -7.07 -10.22 25.86
N GLU A 376 -8.07 -10.64 25.09
CA GLU A 376 -7.97 -10.81 23.65
C GLU A 376 -7.76 -9.48 22.92
N GLN A 377 -8.44 -8.42 23.35
CA GLN A 377 -8.26 -7.08 22.80
C GLN A 377 -6.88 -6.49 23.13
N VAL A 378 -6.37 -6.77 24.33
CA VAL A 378 -5.04 -6.32 24.77
C VAL A 378 -3.96 -7.08 24.01
N LEU A 379 -4.12 -8.40 23.86
CA LEU A 379 -3.22 -9.24 23.06
C LEU A 379 -3.18 -8.78 21.62
N TRP A 380 -4.34 -8.45 21.04
CA TRP A 380 -4.41 -7.89 19.70
C TRP A 380 -3.61 -6.59 19.59
N ASP A 381 -3.76 -5.64 20.52
CA ASP A 381 -2.97 -4.40 20.51
C ASP A 381 -1.46 -4.66 20.61
N VAL A 382 -1.08 -5.54 21.53
CA VAL A 382 0.33 -5.89 21.75
C VAL A 382 0.91 -6.53 20.50
N SER A 383 0.16 -7.43 19.86
CA SER A 383 0.58 -8.08 18.62
C SER A 383 0.82 -7.08 17.49
N VAL A 384 -0.04 -6.07 17.33
CA VAL A 384 0.13 -5.02 16.31
C VAL A 384 1.35 -4.15 16.63
N ASN A 385 1.53 -3.76 17.88
CA ASN A 385 2.67 -2.94 18.30
C ASN A 385 4.03 -3.65 18.17
N ARG A 386 4.05 -4.97 18.40
CA ARG A 386 5.28 -5.77 18.40
C ARG A 386 5.59 -6.43 17.05
N LEU A 387 4.67 -6.45 16.08
CA LEU A 387 4.82 -7.24 14.85
C LEU A 387 6.16 -7.04 14.12
N TRP A 388 6.70 -5.82 14.12
CA TRP A 388 7.95 -5.51 13.41
C TRP A 388 9.18 -6.17 14.05
N GLY A 389 9.12 -6.48 15.35
CA GLY A 389 10.12 -7.28 16.05
C GLY A 389 10.07 -8.77 15.72
N TYR A 390 8.98 -9.24 15.09
CA TYR A 390 8.75 -10.64 14.71
C TYR A 390 8.69 -10.85 13.19
N LEU A 391 9.06 -9.83 12.41
CA LEU A 391 9.04 -9.91 10.94
C LEU A 391 10.10 -10.88 10.40
N ASP A 392 11.23 -11.00 11.08
CA ASP A 392 12.27 -11.98 10.77
C ASP A 392 11.77 -13.42 10.94
N PHE A 393 11.04 -13.73 12.01
CA PHE A 393 10.39 -15.02 12.19
C PHE A 393 9.39 -15.31 11.07
N ALA A 394 8.55 -14.34 10.71
CA ALA A 394 7.61 -14.49 9.60
C ALA A 394 8.33 -14.75 8.25
N ILE A 395 9.47 -14.10 8.00
CA ILE A 395 10.32 -14.34 6.83
C ILE A 395 10.90 -15.76 6.84
N MET A 396 11.41 -16.21 7.98
CA MET A 396 11.97 -17.55 8.13
C MET A 396 10.91 -18.62 7.87
N ASP A 397 9.74 -18.47 8.48
CA ASP A 397 8.57 -19.33 8.31
C ASP A 397 8.09 -19.36 6.85
N ALA A 398 8.03 -18.21 6.18
CA ALA A 398 7.60 -18.11 4.77
C ALA A 398 8.47 -18.92 3.80
N THR A 399 9.73 -19.23 4.19
CA THR A 399 10.62 -20.06 3.37
C THR A 399 10.84 -21.46 3.95
N TYR A 400 10.14 -21.83 5.02
CA TYR A 400 10.27 -23.11 5.68
C TYR A 400 9.37 -24.18 5.03
N LEU A 401 9.91 -25.38 4.83
CA LEU A 401 9.23 -26.50 4.15
C LEU A 401 8.97 -27.71 5.07
N GLY A 402 9.38 -27.65 6.33
CA GLY A 402 9.22 -28.75 7.28
C GLY A 402 7.87 -28.74 8.02
N PRO A 403 7.72 -29.62 9.03
CA PRO A 403 6.52 -29.71 9.86
C PRO A 403 6.22 -28.41 10.62
N TRP A 404 4.95 -28.12 10.87
CA TRP A 404 4.55 -26.87 11.54
C TRP A 404 5.22 -26.70 12.91
N GLU A 405 5.34 -27.80 13.66
CA GLU A 405 5.88 -27.82 15.03
C GLU A 405 7.36 -27.45 15.12
N GLU A 406 8.07 -27.56 13.99
CA GLU A 406 9.50 -27.29 13.84
C GLU A 406 9.78 -25.96 13.13
N ARG A 407 8.73 -25.14 12.90
CA ARG A 407 8.90 -23.82 12.31
C ARG A 407 9.87 -22.96 13.14
N PRO A 408 10.72 -22.16 12.49
CA PRO A 408 11.64 -21.27 13.20
C PRO A 408 10.97 -20.39 14.26
N SER A 409 9.77 -19.85 13.98
CA SER A 409 9.02 -19.09 14.99
C SER A 409 8.62 -19.94 16.20
N GLU A 410 8.16 -21.18 15.98
CA GLU A 410 7.69 -22.08 17.04
C GLU A 410 8.84 -22.53 17.94
N VAL A 411 10.01 -22.77 17.36
CA VAL A 411 11.21 -23.13 18.13
C VAL A 411 11.76 -21.91 18.85
N GLY A 412 11.85 -20.77 18.17
CA GLY A 412 12.39 -19.53 18.73
C GLY A 412 11.58 -19.01 19.91
N ILE A 413 10.26 -18.92 19.76
CA ILE A 413 9.35 -18.41 20.81
C ILE A 413 9.37 -19.34 22.03
N LYS A 414 9.40 -20.66 21.83
CA LYS A 414 9.51 -21.62 22.95
C LYS A 414 10.82 -21.44 23.70
N MET A 415 11.94 -21.32 22.98
CA MET A 415 13.25 -21.09 23.61
C MET A 415 13.25 -19.77 24.40
N GLU A 416 12.74 -18.69 23.84
CA GLU A 416 12.67 -17.39 24.53
C GLU A 416 11.82 -17.48 25.82
N THR A 417 10.67 -18.15 25.74
CA THR A 417 9.80 -18.39 26.91
C THR A 417 10.49 -19.24 27.97
N GLU A 418 11.18 -20.31 27.58
CA GLU A 418 11.93 -21.18 28.49
C GLU A 418 13.06 -20.42 29.20
N TRP A 419 13.77 -19.56 28.47
CA TRP A 419 14.85 -18.73 29.01
C TRP A 419 14.34 -17.68 29.99
N ASP A 420 13.23 -17.00 29.68
CA ASP A 420 12.62 -16.02 30.60
C ASP A 420 12.15 -16.70 31.91
N MET A 421 11.57 -17.90 31.80
CA MET A 421 11.19 -18.70 32.97
C MET A 421 12.38 -19.15 33.82
N GLU A 422 13.54 -19.43 33.21
CA GLU A 422 14.77 -19.77 33.93
C GLU A 422 15.33 -18.55 34.67
N LEU A 423 15.34 -17.36 34.04
CA LEU A 423 15.78 -16.12 34.66
C LEU A 423 14.90 -15.69 35.84
N ASP A 424 13.59 -15.84 35.71
CA ASP A 424 12.65 -15.52 36.80
C ASP A 424 12.88 -16.45 38.00
N GLN A 425 13.07 -17.75 37.77
CA GLN A 425 13.40 -18.72 38.82
C GLN A 425 14.75 -18.42 39.51
N GLU A 426 15.78 -18.05 38.75
CA GLU A 426 17.06 -17.63 39.32
C GLU A 426 16.88 -16.37 40.19
N SER A 427 16.12 -15.38 39.71
CA SER A 427 15.86 -14.14 40.46
C SER A 427 15.09 -14.39 41.75
N GLU A 428 14.05 -15.22 41.73
CA GLU A 428 13.27 -15.58 42.93
C GLU A 428 14.13 -16.35 43.95
N SER A 429 15.00 -17.24 43.47
CA SER A 429 15.93 -17.99 44.33
C SER A 429 17.00 -17.11 44.98
N GLU A 430 17.46 -16.05 44.30
CA GLU A 430 18.37 -15.06 44.87
C GLU A 430 17.66 -14.22 45.94
N TRP A 431 16.40 -13.81 45.72
CA TRP A 431 15.61 -13.05 46.70
C TRP A 431 15.25 -13.85 47.96
N GLU A 432 14.97 -15.15 47.84
CA GLU A 432 14.76 -16.03 48.99
C GLU A 432 16.06 -16.23 49.80
N GLY A 433 17.22 -16.24 49.15
CA GLY A 433 18.54 -16.35 49.80
C GLY A 433 19.00 -15.11 50.57
N PHE A 434 18.37 -13.94 50.38
CA PHE A 434 18.61 -12.71 51.16
C PHE A 434 17.62 -12.52 52.32
N SER A 435 16.65 -13.43 52.47
CA SER A 435 15.56 -13.35 53.46
C SER A 435 15.78 -14.26 54.69
N GLU A 436 16.87 -15.04 54.73
CA GLU A 436 17.38 -15.77 55.91
C GLU A 436 18.51 -15.00 56.60
#